data_AF-A0AA43LFX3-F1
#
_entry.id   AF-A0AA43LFX3-F1
#
_cell.length_a   1.000
_cell.length_b   1.000
_cell.length_c   1.000
_cell.angle_alpha   90.00
_cell.angle_beta   90.00
_cell.angle_gamma   90.00
#
_symmetry.space_group_name_H-M   'P 1'
#
loop_
_entity.id
_entity.type
_entity.pdbx_description
1 polymer ?
#
loop_
_entity_poly.entity_id
_entity_poly.type
_entity_poly.pdbx_seq_one_letter_code
_entity_poly.pdbx_strand_id
1 'polypeptide(L)' 'MIPKKKELKLIKIYMYICDLYDSELKYYCQRYSNNSNPVFTDQEIMTIYLFAGHCQ' A
#
# COMPACT_ATOMS: atom_id res chain seq x y z
N MET A 1 13.32 17.64 1.16
CA MET A 1 12.97 17.16 -0.20
C MET A 1 13.33 15.69 -0.28
N ILE A 2 12.43 14.82 -0.73
CA ILE A 2 12.74 13.39 -0.86
C ILE A 2 13.70 13.23 -2.05
N PRO A 3 14.77 12.42 -1.94
CA PRO A 3 15.62 12.15 -3.10
C PRO A 3 14.80 11.54 -4.23
N LYS A 4 14.96 12.03 -5.48
CA LYS A 4 14.23 11.55 -6.67
C LYS A 4 14.22 10.02 -6.82
N LYS A 5 15.32 9.35 -6.44
CA LYS A 5 15.42 7.88 -6.41
C LYS A 5 14.44 7.22 -5.43
N LYS A 6 14.19 7.84 -4.27
CA LYS A 6 13.21 7.36 -3.27
C LYS A 6 11.78 7.59 -3.75
N GLU A 7 11.49 8.71 -4.42
CA GLU A 7 10.18 8.97 -5.01
C GLU A 7 9.81 7.91 -6.06
N LEU A 8 10.71 7.62 -7.00
CA LEU A 8 10.48 6.59 -8.02
C LEU A 8 10.31 5.19 -7.41
N LYS A 9 11.02 4.88 -6.32
CA LYS A 9 10.84 3.62 -5.59
C LYS A 9 9.46 3.55 -4.92
N LEU A 10 9.01 4.64 -4.29
CA LEU A 10 7.69 4.72 -3.68
C LEU A 10 6.59 4.49 -4.71
N ILE A 11 6.65 5.21 -5.84
CA ILE A 11 5.68 5.06 -6.94
C ILE A 11 5.67 3.63 -7.46
N LYS A 12 6.86 3.02 -7.67
CA LYS A 12 6.95 1.65 -8.18
C LYS A 12 6.34 0.62 -7.23
N ILE A 13 6.58 0.76 -5.92
CA ILE A 13 5.98 -0.14 -4.92
C ILE A 13 4.46 0.04 -4.86
N TYR A 14 3.98 1.30 -4.86
CA TYR A 14 2.56 1.58 -4.83
C TYR A 14 1.83 0.96 -6.03
N MET A 15 2.34 1.18 -7.26
CA MET A 15 1.77 0.60 -8.47
C MET A 15 1.72 -0.94 -8.43
N TYR A 16 2.81 -1.57 -7.98
CA TYR A 16 2.86 -3.03 -7.84
C TYR A 16 1.82 -3.57 -6.85
N ILE A 17 1.61 -2.86 -5.73
CA ILE A 17 0.60 -3.23 -4.73
C ILE A 17 -0.82 -3.04 -5.29
N CYS A 18 -1.06 -1.98 -6.06
CA CYS A 18 -2.35 -1.79 -6.75
C CYS A 18 -2.66 -2.96 -7.70
N ASP A 19 -1.69 -3.35 -8.54
CA ASP A 19 -1.85 -4.48 -9.46
C ASP A 19 -2.20 -5.78 -8.71
N LEU A 20 -1.46 -6.09 -7.64
CA LEU A 20 -1.72 -7.26 -6.79
C LEU A 20 -3.08 -7.19 -6.07
N TYR A 21 -3.46 -6.00 -5.61
CA TYR A 21 -4.73 -5.81 -4.93
C TYR A 21 -5.90 -6.07 -5.86
N ASP A 22 -5.83 -5.54 -7.07
CA ASP A 22 -6.87 -5.71 -8.07
C ASP A 22 -6.96 -7.13 -8.63
N SER A 23 -5.83 -7.84 -8.73
CA SER A 23 -5.79 -9.22 -9.19
C SER A 23 -6.24 -10.24 -8.13
N GLU A 24 -5.85 -10.02 -6.87
CA GLU A 24 -5.93 -11.07 -5.84
C GLU A 24 -6.34 -10.53 -4.45
N LEU A 25 -5.64 -9.54 -3.90
CA LEU A 25 -5.74 -9.25 -2.45
C LEU A 25 -7.11 -8.71 -2.03
N LYS A 26 -7.81 -7.98 -2.90
CA LYS A 26 -9.14 -7.40 -2.58
C LYS A 26 -10.16 -8.46 -2.16
N TYR A 27 -10.03 -9.70 -2.62
CA TYR A 27 -10.92 -10.80 -2.26
C TYR A 27 -10.63 -11.35 -0.86
N TYR A 28 -9.43 -11.13 -0.32
CA TYR A 28 -9.01 -11.54 1.02
C TYR A 28 -9.17 -10.42 2.07
N CYS A 29 -9.17 -9.15 1.65
CA CYS A 29 -9.15 -7.98 2.54
C CYS A 29 -10.54 -7.44 2.93
N GLN A 30 -11.60 -8.26 2.87
CA GLN A 30 -12.94 -7.80 3.24
C GLN A 30 -13.04 -7.41 4.72
N ARG A 31 -13.51 -6.18 4.98
CA ARG A 31 -13.65 -5.63 6.33
C ARG A 31 -15.09 -5.74 6.82
N TYR A 32 -15.34 -6.67 7.74
CA TYR A 32 -16.65 -6.91 8.34
C TYR A 32 -16.90 -6.14 9.66
N SER A 33 -16.04 -5.18 10.02
CA SER A 33 -16.16 -4.43 11.28
C SER A 33 -16.78 -3.05 11.07
N ASN A 34 -17.17 -2.40 12.17
CA ASN A 34 -17.63 -1.00 12.18
C ASN A 34 -16.54 0.00 11.75
N ASN A 35 -15.31 -0.45 11.55
CA ASN A 35 -14.18 0.31 11.01
C ASN A 35 -13.86 -0.09 9.55
N SER A 36 -14.90 -0.38 8.77
CA SER A 36 -14.76 -0.81 7.36
C SER A 36 -14.38 0.30 6.40
N ASN A 37 -14.44 1.57 6.82
CA ASN A 37 -14.10 2.73 6.00
C ASN A 37 -12.96 3.57 6.63
N PRO A 38 -11.71 3.06 6.61
CA PRO A 38 -10.54 3.78 7.13
C PRO A 38 -10.19 5.02 6.27
N VAL A 39 -9.35 5.90 6.81
CA VAL A 39 -8.80 7.07 6.09
C VAL A 39 -7.83 6.65 4.97
N PHE A 40 -7.09 5.57 5.17
CA PHE A 40 -6.16 5.03 4.19
C PHE A 40 -6.70 3.72 3.61
N THR A 41 -6.52 3.56 2.31
CA THR A 41 -6.77 2.33 1.59
C THR A 41 -5.81 1.22 2.00
N ASP A 42 -6.17 -0.03 1.74
CA ASP A 42 -5.30 -1.18 2.01
C ASP A 42 -3.98 -1.07 1.23
N GLN A 43 -4.03 -0.62 -0.02
CA GLN A 43 -2.86 -0.39 -0.87
C GLN A 43 -1.92 0.66 -0.28
N GLU A 44 -2.46 1.76 0.24
CA GLU A 44 -1.66 2.82 0.88
C GLU A 44 -1.01 2.33 2.18
N ILE A 45 -1.75 1.60 3.02
CA ILE A 45 -1.21 1.04 4.26
C ILE A 45 -0.08 0.04 3.97
N MET A 46 -0.29 -0.88 3.03
CA MET A 46 0.75 -1.82 2.60
C MET A 46 1.96 -1.09 2.04
N THR A 47 1.74 -0.05 1.24
CA THR A 47 2.83 0.75 0.67
C THR A 47 3.64 1.42 1.77
N ILE A 48 2.98 2.07 2.74
CA ILE A 48 3.65 2.69 3.90
C ILE A 48 4.46 1.64 4.66
N TYR A 49 3.84 0.49 4.97
CA TYR A 49 4.50 -0.58 5.73
C TYR A 49 5.73 -1.13 5.01
N LEU A 50 5.63 -1.44 3.71
CA LEU A 50 6.74 -2.03 2.95
C LEU A 50 7.81 -0.99 2.58
N PHE A 51 7.43 0.25 2.29
CA PHE A 51 8.37 1.30 1.90
C PHE A 51 9.12 1.90 3.10
N ALA A 52 8.41 2.14 4.21
CA ALA A 52 8.99 2.77 5.40
C ALA A 52 9.39 1.75 6.48
N GLY A 53 8.65 0.65 6.63
CA GLY A 53 8.93 -0.39 7.63
C GLY A 53 10.13 -1.28 7.29
N HIS A 54 10.53 -1.37 6.01
CA HIS A 54 11.75 -2.07 5.58
C HIS A 54 13.04 -1.23 5.78
N CYS A 55 12.97 -0.07 6.43
CA CYS A 55 14.17 0.61 6.93
C CYS A 55 14.64 -0.04 8.24
N GLN A 56 15.34 -1.18 8.14
CA GLN A 56 16.13 -1.77 9.23
C GLN A 56 17.58 -1.95 8.80
#